data_AF-A0A962N6G8-F1
#
_entry.id   AF-A0A962N6G8-F1
#
_cell.length_a   1.000
_cell.length_b   1.000
_cell.length_c   1.000
_cell.angle_alpha   90.00
_cell.angle_beta   90.00
_cell.angle_gamma   90.00
#
_symmetry.space_group_name_H-M   'P 1'
#
loop_
_entity.id
_entity.type
_entity.pdbx_description
1 polymer ?
#
loop_
_entity_poly.entity_id
_entity_poly.type
_entity_poly.pdbx_seq_one_letter_code
_entity_poly.pdbx_strand_id
1 'polypeptide(L)'
;MSAYLPEIFLALLGVAMLLYVILDGFDLGVGILLRAAEDGQKDLMIASIGPFWDANETWLVLGVGILLIAFPAAHGVILSSLYLPVTLMLIGLILRGVAFDFRVKARAAHK
;
A
#
# COMPACT_ATOMS: atom_id res chain seq x y z
N MET A 1 33.24 -6.13 8.10
CA MET A 1 31.86 -5.93 7.62
C MET A 1 31.55 -7.12 6.71
N SER A 2 30.51 -7.92 6.96
CA SER A 2 30.25 -9.08 6.09
C SER A 2 29.89 -8.59 4.69
N ALA A 3 30.51 -9.18 3.67
CA ALA A 3 30.36 -8.75 2.28
C ALA A 3 28.96 -8.99 1.68
N TYR A 4 28.01 -9.54 2.46
CA TYR A 4 26.68 -9.97 1.99
C TYR A 4 25.53 -9.11 2.53
N LEU A 5 25.82 -8.18 3.45
CA LEU A 5 24.78 -7.40 4.13
C LEU A 5 23.99 -6.49 3.16
N PRO A 6 24.63 -5.75 2.24
CA PRO A 6 23.90 -4.96 1.24
C PRO A 6 23.01 -5.81 0.34
N GLU A 7 23.45 -6.99 -0.07
CA GLU A 7 22.71 -7.91 -0.93
C GLU A 7 21.47 -8.45 -0.23
N ILE A 8 21.58 -8.79 1.06
CA ILE A 8 20.45 -9.22 1.89
C ILE A 8 19.43 -8.10 2.00
N PHE A 9 19.85 -6.87 2.33
CA PHE A 9 18.92 -5.74 2.43
C PHE A 9 18.29 -5.37 1.10
N LEU A 10 19.04 -5.49 0.00
CA LEU A 10 18.50 -5.29 -1.35
C LEU A 10 17.45 -6.36 -1.69
N ALA A 11 17.69 -7.62 -1.34
CA ALA A 11 16.72 -8.70 -1.51
C ALA A 11 15.47 -8.48 -0.66
N LEU A 12 15.62 -8.09 0.61
CA LEU A 12 14.50 -7.75 1.49
C LEU A 12 13.69 -6.57 0.97
N LEU A 13 14.35 -5.52 0.47
CA LEU A 13 13.70 -4.39 -0.19
C LEU A 13 12.91 -4.87 -1.41
N GLY A 14 13.52 -5.70 -2.27
CA GLY A 14 12.86 -6.26 -3.45
C GLY A 14 11.62 -7.09 -3.09
N VAL A 15 11.72 -7.94 -2.06
CA VAL A 15 10.59 -8.74 -1.55
C VAL A 15 9.49 -7.85 -0.98
N ALA A 16 9.84 -6.85 -0.16
CA ALA A 16 8.86 -5.93 0.42
C ALA A 16 8.10 -5.15 -0.68
N MET A 17 8.82 -4.63 -1.68
CA MET A 17 8.21 -3.91 -2.80
C MET A 17 7.37 -4.83 -3.68
N LEU A 18 7.82 -6.07 -3.93
CA LEU A 18 7.07 -7.05 -4.70
C LEU A 18 5.75 -7.41 -4.00
N LEU A 19 5.80 -7.68 -2.70
CA LEU A 19 4.61 -8.00 -1.90
C LEU A 19 3.66 -6.81 -1.85
N TYR A 20 4.15 -5.59 -1.66
CA TYR A 20 3.33 -4.39 -1.75
C TYR A 20 2.60 -4.31 -3.10
N VAL A 21 3.33 -4.41 -4.21
CA VAL A 21 2.75 -4.30 -5.56
C VAL A 21 1.70 -5.38 -5.84
N ILE A 22 1.91 -6.61 -5.38
CA ILE A 22 0.95 -7.70 -5.59
C ILE A 22 -0.28 -7.53 -4.70
N LEU A 23 -0.06 -7.33 -3.39
CA LEU A 23 -1.13 -7.35 -2.39
C LEU A 23 -1.93 -6.05 -2.42
N ASP A 24 -1.27 -4.91 -2.30
CA ASP A 24 -1.94 -3.60 -2.35
C ASP A 24 -2.42 -3.28 -3.77
N GLY A 25 -1.71 -3.77 -4.80
CA GLY A 25 -2.17 -3.65 -6.18
C GLY A 25 -3.48 -4.38 -6.46
N PHE A 26 -3.74 -5.52 -5.79
CA PHE A 26 -5.05 -6.16 -5.81
C PHE A 26 -6.12 -5.27 -5.18
N ASP A 27 -5.86 -4.67 -4.01
CA ASP A 27 -6.81 -3.79 -3.33
C ASP A 27 -7.16 -2.55 -4.16
N LEU A 28 -6.14 -1.90 -4.73
CA LEU A 28 -6.29 -0.75 -5.61
C LEU A 28 -7.02 -1.14 -6.91
N GLY A 29 -6.71 -2.30 -7.48
CA GLY A 29 -7.39 -2.86 -8.64
C GLY A 29 -8.89 -3.07 -8.40
N VAL A 30 -9.24 -3.66 -7.25
CA VAL A 30 -10.64 -3.79 -6.81
C VAL A 30 -11.30 -2.42 -6.68
N GLY A 31 -10.62 -1.45 -6.06
CA GLY A 31 -11.13 -0.08 -5.91
C GLY A 31 -11.40 0.64 -7.23
N ILE A 32 -10.55 0.46 -8.24
CA ILE A 32 -10.73 1.02 -9.58
C ILE A 32 -11.91 0.35 -10.30
N LEU A 33 -11.98 -0.98 -10.26
CA LEU A 33 -13.02 -1.76 -10.93
C LEU A 33 -14.40 -1.60 -10.27
N LEU A 34 -14.46 -1.22 -8.99
CA LEU A 34 -15.71 -1.03 -8.24
C LEU A 34 -16.70 -0.09 -8.95
N ARG A 35 -16.22 0.92 -9.69
CA ARG A 35 -17.07 1.85 -10.45
C ARG A 35 -17.77 1.20 -11.65
N ALA A 36 -17.17 0.17 -12.22
CA ALA A 36 -17.69 -0.56 -13.38
C ALA A 36 -18.49 -1.82 -12.98
N ALA A 37 -18.42 -2.23 -11.72
CA ALA A 37 -19.11 -3.41 -11.21
C ALA A 37 -20.63 -3.19 -11.06
N GLU A 38 -21.38 -4.29 -11.15
CA GLU A 38 -22.82 -4.31 -10.86
C GLU A 38 -23.08 -4.13 -9.36
N ASP A 39 -24.21 -3.52 -9.00
CA ASP A 39 -24.53 -3.20 -7.60
C ASP A 39 -24.53 -4.42 -6.67
N GLY A 40 -24.95 -5.59 -7.18
CA GLY A 40 -24.93 -6.85 -6.43
C GLY A 40 -23.52 -7.41 -6.16
N GLN A 41 -22.51 -6.97 -6.90
CA GLN A 41 -21.12 -7.46 -6.78
C GLN A 41 -20.23 -6.53 -5.96
N LYS A 42 -20.57 -5.23 -5.87
CA LYS A 42 -19.76 -4.22 -5.16
C LYS A 42 -19.49 -4.59 -3.71
N ASP A 43 -20.49 -5.14 -3.02
CA ASP A 43 -20.36 -5.52 -1.63
C ASP A 43 -19.43 -6.72 -1.42
N LEU A 44 -19.45 -7.69 -2.34
CA LEU A 44 -18.52 -8.83 -2.35
C LEU A 44 -17.09 -8.37 -2.66
N MET A 45 -16.92 -7.48 -3.64
CA MET A 45 -15.62 -6.90 -4.01
C MET A 45 -14.99 -6.19 -2.81
N ILE A 46 -15.73 -5.32 -2.13
CA ILE A 46 -15.23 -4.61 -0.93
C ILE A 46 -14.95 -5.60 0.21
N ALA A 47 -15.79 -6.61 0.42
CA ALA A 47 -15.58 -7.61 1.46
C ALA A 47 -14.29 -8.44 1.26
N SER A 48 -13.86 -8.62 0.00
CA SER A 48 -12.64 -9.38 -0.32
C SER A 48 -11.34 -8.69 0.13
N ILE A 49 -11.35 -7.36 0.25
CA ILE A 49 -10.16 -6.55 0.61
C ILE A 49 -10.21 -6.04 2.06
N GLY A 50 -11.42 -5.91 2.63
CA GLY A 50 -11.66 -5.28 3.94
C GLY A 50 -10.78 -5.74 5.12
N PRO A 51 -10.48 -7.03 5.31
CA PRO A 51 -9.68 -7.48 6.44
C PRO A 51 -8.15 -7.37 6.22
N PHE A 52 -7.68 -7.07 5.00
CA PHE A 52 -6.25 -7.17 4.66
C PHE A 52 -5.61 -5.86 4.20
N TRP A 53 -6.40 -4.88 3.73
CA TRP A 53 -5.86 -3.66 3.11
C TRP A 53 -4.85 -2.90 3.99
N ASP A 54 -5.12 -2.78 5.29
CA ASP A 54 -4.24 -2.08 6.23
C ASP A 54 -2.91 -2.83 6.41
N ALA A 55 -2.95 -4.16 6.42
CA ALA A 55 -1.74 -4.98 6.46
C ALA A 55 -0.92 -4.85 5.17
N ASN A 56 -1.56 -4.65 4.03
CA ASN A 56 -0.88 -4.52 2.74
C ASN A 56 -0.06 -3.22 2.65
N GLU A 57 -0.52 -2.12 3.25
CA GLU A 57 0.24 -0.86 3.31
C GLU A 57 1.55 -0.98 4.10
N THR A 58 1.62 -1.90 5.07
CA THR A 58 2.83 -2.08 5.89
C THR A 58 4.06 -2.49 5.08
N TRP A 59 3.88 -3.18 3.95
CA TRP A 59 4.98 -3.57 3.06
C TRP A 59 5.66 -2.36 2.42
N LEU A 60 4.88 -1.33 2.06
CA LEU A 60 5.42 -0.07 1.55
C LEU A 60 6.23 0.66 2.63
N VAL A 61 5.70 0.72 3.85
CA VAL A 61 6.38 1.34 5.00
C VAL A 61 7.70 0.63 5.28
N LEU A 62 7.71 -0.71 5.24
CA LEU A 62 8.93 -1.50 5.38
C LEU A 62 9.94 -1.20 4.27
N GLY A 63 9.51 -1.12 3.01
CA GLY A 63 10.38 -0.79 1.89
C GLY A 63 11.05 0.57 2.04
N VAL A 64 10.30 1.60 2.44
CA VAL A 64 10.84 2.94 2.74
C VAL A 64 11.78 2.92 3.94
N GLY A 65 11.45 2.17 4.99
CA GLY A 65 12.30 2.00 6.17
C GLY A 65 13.64 1.32 5.84
N ILE A 66 13.63 0.28 5.01
CA ILE A 66 14.85 -0.40 4.54
C ILE A 66 15.69 0.58 3.71
N LEU A 67 15.08 1.35 2.80
CA LEU A 67 15.78 2.38 2.03
C LEU A 67 16.47 3.39 2.95
N LEU A 68 15.77 3.89 3.98
CA LEU A 68 16.32 4.86 4.92
C LEU A 68 17.52 4.32 5.71
N ILE A 69 17.42 3.08 6.21
CA ILE A 69 18.42 2.49 7.13
C ILE A 69 19.61 1.91 6.36
N ALA A 70 19.34 1.08 5.34
CA ALA A 70 20.38 0.35 4.62
C ALA A 70 20.96 1.14 3.42
N PHE A 71 20.19 2.06 2.84
CA PHE A 71 20.58 2.79 1.62
C PHE A 71 20.25 4.30 1.69
N PRO A 72 20.74 5.05 2.71
CA PRO A 72 20.30 6.42 2.98
C PRO A 72 20.54 7.39 1.80
N ALA A 73 21.61 7.20 1.03
CA ALA A 73 21.86 7.99 -0.17
C ALA A 73 20.80 7.74 -1.26
N ALA A 74 20.42 6.48 -1.48
CA ALA A 74 19.36 6.13 -2.43
C ALA A 74 17.99 6.65 -1.94
N HIS A 75 17.68 6.51 -0.65
CA HIS A 75 16.49 7.10 -0.05
C HIS A 75 16.37 8.60 -0.34
N GLY A 76 17.44 9.37 -0.10
CA GLY A 76 17.47 10.81 -0.35
C GLY A 76 17.25 11.17 -1.82
N VAL A 77 17.91 10.46 -2.74
CA VAL A 77 17.74 10.70 -4.19
C VAL A 77 16.34 10.36 -4.66
N ILE A 78 15.82 9.18 -4.28
CA ILE A 78 14.52 8.68 -4.71
C ILE A 78 13.39 9.58 -4.21
N LEU A 79 13.32 9.85 -2.90
CA LEU A 79 12.21 10.65 -2.35
C LEU A 79 12.28 12.13 -2.77
N SER A 80 13.48 12.68 -3.00
CA SER A 80 13.60 14.04 -3.54
C SER A 80 13.11 14.09 -5.00
N SER A 81 13.49 13.11 -5.82
CA SER A 81 13.11 13.05 -7.24
C SER A 81 11.62 12.74 -7.43
N LEU A 82 11.05 11.92 -6.55
CA LEU A 82 9.66 11.49 -6.60
C LEU A 82 8.78 12.19 -5.54
N TYR A 83 9.20 13.35 -5.05
CA TYR A 83 8.52 14.04 -3.95
C TYR A 83 7.02 14.24 -4.23
N LEU A 84 6.68 14.84 -5.38
CA LEU A 84 5.29 15.08 -5.77
C LEU A 84 4.51 13.78 -6.03
N PRO A 85 5.01 12.83 -6.85
CA PRO A 85 4.35 11.52 -7.03
C PRO A 85 4.07 10.77 -5.72
N VAL A 86 5.07 10.67 -4.84
CA VAL A 86 4.94 9.98 -3.55
C VAL A 86 3.94 10.71 -2.65
N THR A 87 3.97 12.04 -2.62
CA THR A 87 3.00 12.83 -1.84
C THR A 87 1.57 12.57 -2.31
N LEU A 88 1.32 12.59 -3.62
CA LEU A 88 -0.01 12.31 -4.17
C LEU A 88 -0.46 10.87 -3.89
N MET A 89 0.46 9.91 -3.99
CA MET A 89 0.20 8.51 -3.63
C MET A 89 -0.21 8.38 -2.16
N LEU A 90 0.53 8.99 -1.23
CA LEU A 90 0.22 8.95 0.20
C LEU A 90 -1.14 9.58 0.51
N ILE A 91 -1.48 10.71 -0.12
CA ILE A 91 -2.81 11.32 0.02
C ILE A 91 -3.89 10.34 -0.45
N GLY A 92 -3.68 9.67 -1.59
CA GLY A 92 -4.59 8.65 -2.10
C GLY A 92 -4.81 7.49 -1.14
N LEU A 93 -3.72 6.96 -0.54
CA LEU A 93 -3.78 5.88 0.45
C LEU A 93 -4.52 6.31 1.73
N ILE A 94 -4.28 7.53 2.23
CA ILE A 94 -5.01 8.09 3.38
C ILE A 94 -6.51 8.18 3.08
N LEU A 95 -6.88 8.73 1.92
CA LEU A 95 -8.29 8.85 1.53
C LEU A 95 -8.96 7.48 1.39
N ARG A 96 -8.23 6.47 0.89
CA ARG A 96 -8.70 5.08 0.81
C ARG A 96 -9.00 4.52 2.20
N GLY A 97 -8.07 4.65 3.15
CA GLY A 97 -8.26 4.18 4.52
C GLY A 97 -9.48 4.83 5.19
N VAL A 98 -9.63 6.16 5.05
CA VAL A 98 -10.79 6.90 5.57
C VAL A 98 -12.10 6.41 4.94
N ALA A 99 -12.13 6.14 3.63
CA ALA A 99 -13.32 5.67 2.93
C ALA A 99 -13.78 4.29 3.43
N PHE A 100 -12.86 3.36 3.70
CA PHE A 100 -13.20 2.05 4.25
C PHE A 100 -13.77 2.15 5.67
N ASP A 101 -13.11 2.94 6.52
CA ASP A 101 -13.56 3.20 7.90
C ASP A 101 -14.96 3.80 7.95
N PHE A 102 -15.25 4.78 7.09
CA PHE A 102 -16.56 5.40 7.00
C PHE A 102 -17.63 4.43 6.52
N ARG A 103 -17.31 3.54 5.56
CA ARG A 103 -18.27 2.54 5.06
C ARG A 103 -18.65 1.51 6.14
N VAL A 104 -17.70 1.07 6.95
CA VAL A 104 -17.99 0.17 8.08
C VAL A 104 -18.92 0.85 9.09
N LYS A 105 -18.61 2.10 9.46
CA LYS A 105 -19.41 2.88 10.41
C LYS A 105 -20.81 3.21 9.89
N ALA A 106 -20.95 3.54 8.61
CA ALA A 106 -22.25 3.81 7.98
C ALA A 106 -23.18 2.58 8.00
N ARG A 107 -22.63 1.37 7.79
CA ARG A 107 -23.41 0.12 7.93
C ARG A 107 -23.81 -0.19 9.36
N ALA A 108 -23.00 0.20 10.35
CA ALA A 108 -23.34 0.01 11.76
C ALA A 108 -24.48 0.93 12.24
N ALA A 109 -24.61 2.13 11.68
CA ALA A 109 -25.65 3.10 12.03
C ALA A 109 -27.03 2.84 11.38
N HIS A 110 -27.14 1.82 10.50
CA HIS A 110 -28.38 1.42 9.83
C HIS A 110 -28.88 0.02 10.28
N LYS A 111 -28.41 -0.46 11.43
CA LYS A 111 -28.99 -1.60 12.15
C LYS A 111 -29.61 -1.12 13.45
#